data_AF-A0A8C9JSH1-F1
#
_entry.id   AF-A0A8C9JSH1-F1
#
_cell.length_a   1.000
_cell.length_b   1.000
_cell.length_c   1.000
_cell.angle_alpha   90.00
_cell.angle_beta   90.00
_cell.angle_gamma   90.00
#
_symmetry.space_group_name_H-M   'P 1'
#
loop_
_entity.id
_entity.type
_entity.pdbx_description
1 polymer ?
#
loop_
_entity_poly.entity_id
_entity_poly.type
_entity_poly.pdbx_seq_one_letter_code
_entity_poly.pdbx_strand_id
1 'polypeptide(L)'
;LGKNVIKVADKWYSEIKNYNSQQPGFTSGIGHFTIMEWKNTKKMGMRKASASDGSSFMVAGYFPAGSVIKQGFFEENVLPPKK
;
A
#
# COMPACT_ATOMS: atom_id res chain seq x y z
N LEU A 1 12.48 6.95 11.66
CA LEU A 1 11.53 5.81 11.54
C LEU A 1 12.15 4.58 12.22
N GLY A 2 11.41 3.81 13.01
CA GLY A 2 11.94 2.58 13.61
C GLY A 2 12.18 1.49 12.56
N LYS A 3 13.23 0.66 12.72
CA LYS A 3 13.64 -0.40 11.76
C LYS A 3 12.50 -1.34 11.31
N ASN A 4 11.49 -1.55 12.16
CA ASN A 4 10.34 -2.41 11.84
C ASN A 4 9.35 -1.76 10.87
N VAL A 5 9.21 -0.43 10.89
CA VAL A 5 8.29 0.30 9.99
C VAL A 5 8.78 0.21 8.55
N ILE A 6 10.09 0.37 8.34
CA ILE A 6 10.73 0.27 7.03
C ILE A 6 10.55 -1.15 6.46
N LYS A 7 10.82 -2.19 7.24
CA LYS A 7 10.64 -3.58 6.79
C LYS A 7 9.19 -3.92 6.36
N VAL A 8 8.19 -3.37 7.04
CA VAL A 8 6.78 -3.59 6.66
C VAL A 8 6.44 -2.81 5.40
N ALA A 9 6.90 -1.56 5.27
CA ALA A 9 6.74 -0.79 4.05
C ALA A 9 7.39 -1.49 2.85
N ASP A 10 8.60 -2.03 3.00
CA ASP A 10 9.29 -2.80 1.94
C ASP A 10 8.49 -4.06 1.57
N LYS A 11 7.94 -4.77 2.57
CA LYS A 11 7.12 -5.96 2.34
C LYS A 11 5.83 -5.62 1.58
N TRP A 12 5.14 -4.55 1.95
CA TRP A 12 3.95 -4.08 1.25
C TRP A 12 4.28 -3.62 -0.17
N TYR A 13 5.36 -2.85 -0.34
CA TYR A 13 5.79 -2.39 -1.65
C TYR A 13 6.20 -3.54 -2.57
N SER A 14 6.74 -4.64 -2.03
CA SER A 14 7.13 -5.83 -2.81
C SER A 14 5.99 -6.46 -3.60
N GLU A 15 4.73 -6.13 -3.30
CA GLU A 15 3.57 -6.53 -4.08
C GLU A 15 3.53 -5.90 -5.49
N ILE A 16 4.33 -4.86 -5.76
CA ILE A 16 4.48 -4.27 -7.11
C ILE A 16 4.80 -5.33 -8.18
N LYS A 17 5.51 -6.40 -7.81
CA LYS A 17 5.82 -7.52 -8.70
C LYS A 17 4.59 -8.27 -9.24
N ASN A 18 3.46 -8.14 -8.55
CA ASN A 18 2.18 -8.75 -8.92
C ASN A 18 1.27 -7.75 -9.68
N TYR A 19 1.69 -6.50 -9.82
CA TYR A 19 0.92 -5.44 -10.48
C TYR A 19 1.29 -5.32 -11.95
N ASN A 20 0.29 -5.40 -12.84
CA ASN A 20 0.47 -5.17 -14.26
C ASN A 20 0.05 -3.75 -14.62
N SER A 21 1.03 -2.83 -14.77
CA SER A 21 0.75 -1.45 -15.14
C SER A 21 0.17 -1.27 -16.56
N GLN A 22 0.27 -2.29 -17.42
CA GLN A 22 -0.35 -2.29 -18.75
C GLN A 22 -1.83 -2.67 -18.70
N GLN A 23 -2.28 -3.29 -17.60
CA GLN A 23 -3.68 -3.65 -17.34
C GLN A 23 -4.06 -3.17 -15.93
N PRO A 24 -4.19 -1.84 -15.73
CA PRO A 24 -4.40 -1.27 -14.42
C PRO A 24 -5.74 -1.74 -13.83
N GLY A 25 -5.68 -2.30 -12.63
CA GLY A 25 -6.87 -2.78 -11.93
C GLY A 25 -6.52 -3.50 -10.63
N PHE A 26 -7.55 -3.85 -9.87
CA PHE A 26 -7.38 -4.64 -8.66
C PHE A 26 -7.12 -6.12 -9.01
N THR A 27 -6.08 -6.69 -8.41
CA THR A 27 -5.82 -8.13 -8.40
C THR A 27 -5.58 -8.59 -6.96
N SER A 28 -5.67 -9.90 -6.71
CA SER A 28 -5.32 -10.41 -5.39
C SER A 28 -3.82 -10.23 -5.12
N GLY A 29 -3.46 -9.76 -3.92
CA GLY A 29 -2.06 -9.61 -3.51
C GLY A 29 -1.36 -8.33 -3.97
N ILE A 30 -2.11 -7.28 -4.33
CA ILE A 30 -1.56 -5.93 -4.58
C ILE A 30 -2.15 -4.82 -3.68
N GLY A 31 -3.05 -5.18 -2.76
CA GLY A 31 -3.85 -4.20 -2.02
C GLY A 31 -3.03 -3.30 -1.09
N HIS A 32 -1.89 -3.76 -0.56
CA HIS A 32 -1.04 -2.92 0.26
C HIS A 32 -0.19 -1.99 -0.61
N PHE A 33 0.33 -2.50 -1.72
CA PHE A 33 1.09 -1.68 -2.67
C PHE A 33 0.24 -0.56 -3.26
N THR A 34 -1.00 -0.86 -3.69
CA THR A 34 -1.86 0.11 -4.38
C THR A 34 -2.23 1.31 -3.51
N ILE A 35 -2.41 1.12 -2.20
CA ILE A 35 -2.67 2.22 -1.28
C ILE A 35 -1.42 3.06 -0.98
N MET A 36 -0.22 2.45 -1.02
CA MET A 36 1.05 3.17 -0.84
C MET A 36 1.34 4.12 -2.01
N GLU A 37 1.05 3.68 -3.24
CA GLU A 37 1.28 4.46 -4.45
C GLU A 37 0.06 5.29 -4.87
N TRP A 38 -0.98 5.38 -4.05
CA TRP A 38 -2.22 6.05 -4.42
C TRP A 38 -2.07 7.58 -4.48
N LYS A 39 -1.98 8.14 -5.70
CA LYS A 39 -1.80 9.58 -5.96
C LYS A 39 -2.69 10.50 -5.13
N ASN A 40 -3.96 10.16 -4.95
CA ASN A 40 -4.93 11.00 -4.24
C ASN A 40 -4.83 10.91 -2.71
N THR A 41 -4.13 9.92 -2.16
CA THR A 41 -3.88 9.83 -0.71
C THR A 41 -2.82 10.85 -0.31
N LYS A 42 -3.08 11.63 0.75
CA LYS A 42 -2.25 12.79 1.14
C LYS A 42 -1.64 12.67 2.53
N LYS A 43 -2.21 11.83 3.38
CA LYS A 43 -1.81 11.61 4.75
C LYS A 43 -1.75 10.13 5.03
N MET A 44 -0.72 9.71 5.76
CA MET A 44 -0.61 8.36 6.28
C MET A 44 -0.20 8.41 7.75
N GLY A 45 -0.67 7.44 8.52
CA GLY A 45 -0.21 7.20 9.88
C GLY A 45 -0.01 5.73 10.10
N MET A 46 1.08 5.35 10.78
CA MET A 46 1.37 3.94 11.10
C MET A 46 1.42 3.73 12.60
N ARG A 47 0.82 2.63 13.07
CA ARG A 47 0.84 2.23 14.48
C ARG A 47 1.25 0.78 14.59
N LYS A 48 2.07 0.48 15.59
CA LYS A 48 2.41 -0.89 15.98
C LYS A 48 1.76 -1.22 17.31
N ALA A 49 1.15 -2.40 17.41
CA ALA A 49 0.72 -3.00 18.67
C ALA A 49 1.44 -4.34 18.86
N SER A 50 1.78 -4.68 20.09
CA SER A 50 2.37 -5.97 20.44
C SER A 50 1.41 -6.71 21.34
N ALA A 51 1.19 -8.00 21.09
CA ALA A 51 0.32 -8.85 21.90
C ALA A 51 1.14 -9.61 22.96
N SER A 52 0.45 -10.17 23.94
CA SER A 52 1.06 -10.92 25.05
C SER A 52 1.74 -12.22 24.61
N ASP A 53 1.35 -12.78 23.46
CA ASP A 53 1.97 -13.96 22.84
C ASP A 53 3.28 -13.66 22.09
N GLY A 54 3.75 -12.40 22.13
CA GLY A 54 4.95 -11.95 21.44
C GLY A 54 4.74 -11.57 19.96
N SER A 55 3.53 -11.73 19.43
CA SER A 55 3.20 -11.27 18.08
C SER A 55 3.12 -9.73 18.03
N SER A 56 3.25 -9.17 16.82
CA SER A 56 3.15 -7.73 16.60
C SER A 56 2.33 -7.42 15.36
N PHE A 57 1.43 -6.45 15.49
CA PHE A 57 0.54 -5.97 14.45
C PHE A 57 0.99 -4.58 14.03
N MET A 58 1.09 -4.36 12.72
CA MET A 58 1.34 -3.03 12.15
C MET A 58 0.11 -2.63 11.34
N VAL A 59 -0.43 -1.46 11.62
CA VAL A 59 -1.59 -0.91 10.90
C VAL A 59 -1.18 0.43 10.30
N ALA A 60 -1.57 0.65 9.04
CA ALA A 60 -1.45 1.94 8.38
C ALA A 60 -2.85 2.48 8.06
N GLY A 61 -3.11 3.73 8.46
CA GLY A 61 -4.27 4.49 8.06
C GLY A 61 -3.89 5.50 6.98
N TYR A 62 -4.74 5.65 5.97
CA TYR A 62 -4.51 6.50 4.79
C TYR A 62 -5.70 7.45 4.59
N PHE A 63 -5.42 8.72 4.28
CA PHE A 63 -6.46 9.72 4.02
C PHE A 63 -6.05 10.71 2.91
N PRO A 64 -6.93 11.02 1.94
CA PRO A 64 -8.16 10.30 1.59
C PRO A 64 -7.90 8.81 1.33
N ALA A 65 -8.95 8.00 1.49
CA ALA A 65 -8.86 6.56 1.23
C ALA A 65 -8.48 6.30 -0.23
N GLY A 66 -7.59 5.33 -0.44
CA GLY A 66 -7.17 4.88 -1.76
C GLY A 66 -7.49 3.42 -2.01
N SER A 67 -6.88 2.83 -3.05
CA SER A 67 -7.19 1.49 -3.54
C SER A 67 -8.70 1.24 -3.77
N VAL A 68 -9.40 2.29 -4.21
CA VAL A 68 -10.84 2.23 -4.48
C VAL A 68 -11.06 1.45 -5.77
N ILE A 69 -11.81 0.35 -5.69
CA ILE A 69 -12.12 -0.52 -6.83
C ILE A 69 -13.26 0.11 -7.64
N LYS A 70 -12.90 1.08 -8.48
CA LYS A 70 -13.75 1.74 -9.47
C LYS A 70 -13.03 1.79 -10.81
N GLN A 71 -13.80 1.77 -11.89
CA GLN A 71 -13.25 1.87 -13.25
C GLN A 71 -12.42 3.15 -13.40
N GLY A 72 -11.23 3.04 -14.01
CA GLY A 72 -10.31 4.17 -14.24
C GLY A 72 -9.49 4.62 -13.03
N PHE A 73 -9.90 4.31 -11.80
CA PHE A 73 -9.24 4.85 -10.60
C PHE A 73 -7.80 4.34 -10.43
N PHE A 74 -7.51 3.09 -10.83
CA PHE A 74 -6.16 2.54 -10.74
C PHE A 74 -5.21 3.22 -11.72
N GLU A 75 -5.65 3.53 -12.94
CA GLU A 75 -4.85 4.22 -13.95
C GLU A 75 -4.54 5.66 -13.52
N GLU A 76 -5.52 6.34 -12.92
CA GLU A 76 -5.34 7.71 -12.42
C GLU A 76 -4.44 7.81 -11.18
N ASN A 77 -4.41 6.75 -10.35
CA ASN A 77 -3.80 6.82 -9.03
C ASN A 77 -2.54 5.99 -8.85
N VAL A 78 -2.34 4.90 -9.59
CA VAL A 78 -1.16 4.01 -9.48
C VAL A 78 -0.32 4.20 -10.73
N LEU A 79 0.54 5.22 -10.69
CA LEU A 79 1.33 5.62 -11.86
C LEU A 79 2.52 4.66 -12.07
N PRO A 80 2.95 4.45 -13.32
CA PRO A 80 4.14 3.67 -13.60
C PRO A 80 5.38 4.31 -12.94
N PRO A 81 6.36 3.50 -12.50
CA PRO A 81 7.59 4.02 -11.95
C PRO A 81 8.31 4.90 -12.98
N LYS A 82 8.87 6.01 -12.51
CA LYS A 82 9.68 6.90 -13.35
C LYS A 82 10.94 6.14 -13.78
N LYS A 83 11.27 6.22 -15.07
CA LYS A 83 12.54 5.71 -15.63
C LYS A 83 13.73 6.48 -15.06
#